data_AF-A0A9E3E5X7-F1
#
_entry.id   AF-A0A9E3E5X7-F1
#
_cell.length_a   1.000
_cell.length_b   1.000
_cell.length_c   1.000
_cell.angle_alpha   90.00
_cell.angle_beta   90.00
_cell.angle_gamma   90.00
#
_symmetry.space_group_name_H-M   'P 1'
#
loop_
_entity.id
_entity.type
_entity.pdbx_description
1 polymer ?
#
loop_
_entity_poly.entity_id
_entity_poly.type
_entity_poly.pdbx_seq_one_letter_code
_entity_poly.pdbx_strand_id
1 'polypeptide(L)'
;MLAWLDNADPFPPVERALKNPNGLLAAGGDLSVPRLLEAYRRGVFPWYSAAEPILWWSPDPRMVLHCDELKVSRSLAKSVRNKGFEVRIDTAFDRVLAGCADREEGTWLGRGMRGAYLALHRAGYAHSFETWRDGDLVGGLYGVAVGRMFFGESMFSRATDASKVALVVLVQELKARSIPLIDCQMHTPLLASLGGREIPRRAFLRALAPLVNYPQASGIWTRVTT
;
A
#
# COMPACT_ATOMS: atom_id res chain seq x y z
N MET A 1 5.15 -26.87 7.30
CA MET A 1 6.34 -26.66 6.47
C MET A 1 6.05 -25.49 5.53
N LEU A 2 6.97 -24.54 5.41
CA LEU A 2 6.80 -23.38 4.53
C LEU A 2 6.90 -23.82 3.07
N ALA A 3 6.00 -23.35 2.21
CA ALA A 3 6.09 -23.61 0.77
C ALA A 3 7.24 -22.78 0.17
N TRP A 4 8.09 -23.43 -0.62
CA TRP A 4 9.06 -22.76 -1.49
C TRP A 4 8.52 -22.77 -2.90
N LEU A 5 8.51 -21.61 -3.53
CA LEU A 5 7.92 -21.39 -4.86
C LEU A 5 9.04 -21.17 -5.88
N ASP A 6 8.92 -21.84 -7.01
CA ASP A 6 9.55 -21.40 -8.26
C ASP A 6 8.63 -20.39 -8.99
N ASN A 7 9.14 -19.76 -10.05
CA ASN A 7 8.44 -18.67 -10.74
C ASN A 7 7.08 -19.07 -11.34
N ALA A 8 6.91 -20.35 -11.69
CA ALA A 8 5.68 -20.88 -12.27
C ALA A 8 4.69 -21.44 -11.23
N ASP A 9 5.11 -21.62 -9.98
CA ASP A 9 4.27 -22.29 -8.96
C ASP A 9 3.14 -21.38 -8.50
N PRO A 10 1.88 -21.86 -8.44
CA PRO A 10 0.80 -21.06 -7.90
C PRO A 10 1.02 -20.79 -6.41
N PHE A 11 0.52 -19.65 -5.92
CA PHE A 11 0.53 -19.41 -4.48
C PHE A 11 -0.31 -20.47 -3.74
N PRO A 12 0.13 -20.96 -2.55
CA PRO A 12 -0.68 -21.87 -1.75
C PRO A 12 -1.96 -21.18 -1.22
N PRO A 13 -2.98 -21.93 -0.79
CA PRO A 13 -4.15 -21.37 -0.10
C PRO A 13 -3.71 -20.58 1.14
N VAL A 14 -4.28 -19.39 1.35
CA VAL A 14 -3.86 -18.49 2.45
C VAL A 14 -4.16 -19.05 3.84
N GLU A 15 -5.06 -20.02 3.94
CA GLU A 15 -5.34 -20.80 5.15
C GLU A 15 -4.11 -21.58 5.64
N ARG A 16 -3.15 -21.87 4.76
CA ARG A 16 -1.88 -22.52 5.10
C ARG A 16 -0.84 -21.58 5.69
N ALA A 17 -1.09 -20.26 5.73
CA ALA A 17 -0.14 -19.32 6.32
C ALA A 17 0.09 -19.63 7.80
N LEU A 18 1.33 -19.49 8.23
CA LEU A 18 1.76 -19.76 9.60
C LEU A 18 1.09 -18.81 10.59
N LYS A 19 0.82 -19.31 11.80
CA LYS A 19 0.42 -18.47 12.94
C LYS A 19 1.61 -17.72 13.55
N ASN A 20 2.81 -18.33 13.47
CA ASN A 20 4.05 -17.72 13.93
C ASN A 20 5.18 -18.11 12.95
N PRO A 21 5.84 -17.13 12.29
CA PRO A 21 5.48 -15.71 12.24
C PRO A 21 4.11 -15.50 11.56
N ASN A 22 3.31 -14.55 12.06
CA ASN A 22 1.91 -14.39 11.65
C ASN A 22 1.80 -14.07 10.16
N GLY A 23 1.15 -14.95 9.41
CA GLY A 23 0.82 -14.74 8.02
C GLY A 23 1.87 -15.20 7.03
N LEU A 24 3.03 -15.70 7.46
CA LEU A 24 4.03 -16.20 6.52
C LEU A 24 3.47 -17.39 5.73
N LEU A 25 3.37 -17.23 4.41
CA LEU A 25 2.67 -18.15 3.52
C LEU A 25 3.64 -18.98 2.67
N ALA A 26 4.65 -18.33 2.10
CA ALA A 26 5.62 -18.96 1.20
C ALA A 26 6.94 -18.18 1.11
N ALA A 27 7.97 -18.81 0.57
CA ALA A 27 9.25 -18.22 0.21
C ALA A 27 9.57 -18.47 -1.27
N GLY A 28 10.41 -17.63 -1.89
CA GLY A 28 10.89 -17.80 -3.26
C GLY A 28 10.03 -17.13 -4.34
N GLY A 29 10.18 -17.59 -5.58
CA GLY A 29 9.61 -17.00 -6.79
C GLY A 29 10.34 -15.73 -7.23
N ASP A 30 9.57 -14.81 -7.83
CA ASP A 30 10.07 -13.53 -8.35
C ASP A 30 9.15 -12.35 -7.98
N LEU A 31 9.57 -11.14 -8.32
CA LEU A 31 8.80 -9.90 -8.14
C LEU A 31 8.33 -9.32 -9.48
N SER A 32 8.03 -10.19 -10.45
CA SER A 32 7.46 -9.74 -11.72
C SER A 32 6.08 -9.11 -11.51
N VAL A 33 5.70 -8.19 -12.39
CA VAL A 33 4.38 -7.55 -12.35
C VAL A 33 3.23 -8.56 -12.31
N PRO A 34 3.18 -9.60 -13.18
CA PRO A 34 2.12 -10.61 -13.11
C PRO A 34 2.05 -11.32 -11.76
N ARG A 35 3.21 -11.70 -11.19
CA ARG A 35 3.31 -12.38 -9.89
C ARG A 35 2.76 -11.53 -8.75
N LEU A 36 3.14 -10.26 -8.72
CA LEU A 36 2.66 -9.32 -7.70
C LEU A 36 1.16 -9.10 -7.80
N LEU A 37 0.64 -8.92 -9.02
CA LEU A 37 -0.81 -8.76 -9.22
C LEU A 37 -1.59 -10.02 -8.81
N GLU A 38 -1.06 -11.22 -9.09
CA GLU A 38 -1.62 -12.47 -8.58
C GLU A 38 -1.63 -12.48 -7.04
N ALA A 39 -0.52 -12.10 -6.41
CA ALA A 39 -0.42 -12.04 -4.95
C ALA A 39 -1.47 -11.10 -4.35
N TYR A 40 -1.56 -9.85 -4.82
CA TYR A 40 -2.53 -8.87 -4.35
C TYR A 40 -3.97 -9.35 -4.52
N ARG A 41 -4.31 -9.96 -5.67
CA ARG A 41 -5.63 -10.55 -5.92
C ARG A 41 -6.01 -11.64 -4.91
N ARG A 42 -5.02 -12.32 -4.33
CA ARG A 42 -5.19 -13.38 -3.33
C ARG A 42 -5.04 -12.88 -1.89
N GLY A 43 -4.85 -11.58 -1.68
CA GLY A 43 -4.63 -11.00 -0.36
C GLY A 43 -3.23 -11.25 0.19
N VAL A 44 -2.27 -11.53 -0.70
CA VAL A 44 -0.87 -11.83 -0.39
C VAL A 44 0.01 -10.65 -0.78
N PHE A 45 1.04 -10.35 0.01
CA PHE A 45 2.03 -9.30 -0.31
C PHE A 45 3.45 -9.78 -0.01
N PRO A 46 4.47 -9.27 -0.74
CA PRO A 46 5.86 -9.57 -0.46
C PRO A 46 6.37 -8.70 0.69
N TRP A 47 7.14 -9.28 1.62
CA TRP A 47 7.82 -8.51 2.66
C TRP A 47 9.03 -9.28 3.18
N TYR A 48 10.23 -8.78 2.93
CA TYR A 48 11.48 -9.46 3.29
C TYR A 48 12.63 -8.48 3.42
N SER A 49 13.65 -8.86 4.18
CA SER A 49 14.90 -8.11 4.37
C SER A 49 15.91 -8.44 3.27
N ALA A 50 16.91 -7.59 3.04
CA ALA A 50 17.87 -7.77 1.94
C ALA A 50 18.65 -9.10 1.96
N ALA A 51 18.80 -9.73 3.13
CA ALA A 51 19.48 -11.02 3.31
C ALA A 51 18.53 -12.23 3.21
N GLU A 52 17.22 -12.00 3.13
CA GLU A 52 16.20 -13.05 3.09
C GLU A 52 15.80 -13.34 1.64
N PRO A 53 15.34 -14.57 1.33
CA PRO A 53 14.62 -14.82 0.10
C PRO A 53 13.33 -13.97 0.07
N ILE A 54 12.70 -13.86 -1.09
CA ILE A 54 11.35 -13.24 -1.16
C ILE A 54 10.42 -14.04 -0.25
N LEU A 55 9.77 -13.36 0.70
CA LEU A 55 8.77 -13.95 1.58
C LEU A 55 7.39 -13.34 1.28
N TRP A 56 6.37 -14.19 1.30
CA TRP A 56 4.99 -13.84 0.95
C TRP A 56 4.08 -14.01 2.16
N TRP A 57 3.22 -13.02 2.40
CA TRP A 57 2.49 -12.88 3.66
C TRP A 57 0.99 -12.69 3.46
N SER A 58 0.20 -13.26 4.37
CA SER A 58 -1.24 -13.08 4.52
C SER A 58 -1.67 -13.22 6.00
N PRO A 59 -1.40 -12.21 6.85
CA PRO A 59 -1.65 -12.22 8.29
C PRO A 59 -3.13 -12.38 8.66
N ASP A 60 -3.36 -12.86 9.88
CA ASP A 60 -4.66 -12.90 10.54
C ASP A 60 -4.50 -12.44 12.01
N PRO A 61 -5.12 -11.32 12.44
CA PRO A 61 -5.99 -10.44 11.67
C PRO A 61 -5.24 -9.60 10.62
N ARG A 62 -6.01 -8.91 9.76
CA ARG A 62 -5.53 -7.99 8.72
C ARG A 62 -6.01 -6.58 9.02
N MET A 63 -5.13 -5.59 8.98
CA MET A 63 -5.55 -4.19 9.16
C MET A 63 -6.10 -3.61 7.84
N VAL A 64 -7.22 -2.91 7.93
CA VAL A 64 -7.85 -2.20 6.81
C VAL A 64 -8.28 -0.80 7.22
N LEU A 65 -8.49 0.08 6.24
CA LEU A 65 -9.14 1.36 6.39
C LEU A 65 -10.27 1.47 5.36
N HIS A 66 -11.52 1.55 5.83
CA HIS A 66 -12.63 1.91 4.95
C HIS A 66 -12.54 3.40 4.63
N CYS A 67 -12.70 3.76 3.36
CA CYS A 67 -12.53 5.15 2.92
C CYS A 67 -13.53 6.11 3.59
N ASP A 68 -14.72 5.64 3.95
CA ASP A 68 -15.72 6.43 4.68
C ASP A 68 -15.49 6.51 6.19
N GLU A 69 -14.55 5.72 6.72
CA GLU A 69 -14.22 5.69 8.15
C GLU A 69 -12.95 6.50 8.49
N LEU A 70 -12.36 7.20 7.51
CA LEU A 70 -11.17 8.06 7.74
C LEU A 70 -11.48 9.14 8.77
N LYS A 71 -10.75 9.13 9.88
CA LYS A 71 -10.85 10.13 10.94
C LYS A 71 -9.90 11.28 10.68
N VAL A 72 -10.46 12.43 10.31
CA VAL A 72 -9.73 13.69 10.17
C VAL A 72 -9.97 14.56 11.40
N SER A 73 -8.98 14.61 12.30
CA SER A 73 -9.07 15.46 13.49
C SER A 73 -9.15 16.95 13.10
N ARG A 74 -9.65 17.79 14.02
CA ARG A 74 -9.70 19.25 13.80
C ARG A 74 -8.32 19.85 13.49
N SER A 75 -7.27 19.36 14.15
CA SER A 75 -5.89 19.80 13.91
C SER A 75 -5.39 19.36 12.54
N LEU A 76 -5.66 18.12 12.11
CA LEU A 76 -5.30 17.65 10.78
C LEU A 76 -6.05 18.42 9.69
N ALA A 77 -7.34 18.69 9.87
CA ALA A 77 -8.12 19.51 8.93
C ALA A 77 -7.55 20.94 8.81
N LYS A 78 -7.03 21.51 9.91
CA LYS A 78 -6.31 22.80 9.89
C LYS A 78 -4.98 22.67 9.14
N SER A 79 -4.24 21.58 9.35
CA SER A 79 -3.00 21.29 8.61
C SER A 79 -3.23 21.22 7.09
N VAL A 80 -4.28 20.52 6.66
CA VAL A 80 -4.66 20.43 5.24
C VAL A 80 -4.90 21.82 4.62
N ARG A 81 -5.59 22.72 5.33
CA ARG A 81 -5.94 24.04 4.79
C ARG A 81 -4.84 25.10 4.89
N ASN A 82 -4.03 25.06 5.94
CA ASN A 82 -3.24 26.23 6.34
C ASN A 82 -1.71 26.04 6.28
N LYS A 83 -1.20 24.81 6.10
CA LYS A 83 0.25 24.55 6.12
C LYS A 83 0.96 24.76 4.78
N GLY A 84 0.26 25.26 3.75
CA GLY A 84 0.83 25.47 2.42
C GLY A 84 1.22 24.16 1.73
N PHE A 85 0.57 23.05 2.07
CA PHE A 85 0.83 21.78 1.43
C PHE A 85 0.15 21.68 0.07
N GLU A 86 0.90 21.24 -0.93
CA GLU A 86 0.38 20.84 -2.24
C GLU A 86 0.50 19.32 -2.36
N VAL A 87 -0.60 18.62 -2.69
CA VAL A 87 -0.53 17.17 -2.93
C VAL A 87 -0.63 16.87 -4.42
N ARG A 88 0.43 16.29 -4.96
CA ARG A 88 0.53 15.80 -6.34
C ARG A 88 0.38 14.28 -6.38
N ILE A 89 0.00 13.74 -7.54
CA ILE A 89 -0.24 12.30 -7.74
C ILE A 89 0.61 11.85 -8.91
N ASP A 90 1.34 10.76 -8.73
CA ASP A 90 2.19 10.12 -9.73
C ASP A 90 3.17 11.06 -10.47
N THR A 91 3.65 12.12 -9.79
CA THR A 91 4.64 13.04 -10.39
C THR A 91 6.07 12.74 -9.95
N ALA A 92 6.25 11.98 -8.87
CA ALA A 92 7.55 11.71 -8.27
C ALA A 92 7.61 10.36 -7.52
N PHE A 93 7.11 9.29 -8.15
CA PHE A 93 7.00 7.96 -7.53
C PHE A 93 8.34 7.41 -7.01
N ASP A 94 9.42 7.58 -7.77
CA ASP A 94 10.78 7.19 -7.39
C ASP A 94 11.28 7.93 -6.14
N ARG A 95 10.98 9.23 -6.02
CA ARG A 95 11.32 10.05 -4.84
C ARG A 95 10.50 9.63 -3.62
N VAL A 96 9.24 9.24 -3.79
CA VAL A 96 8.41 8.68 -2.71
C VAL A 96 8.98 7.34 -2.24
N LEU A 97 9.35 6.44 -3.15
CA LEU A 97 10.02 5.18 -2.79
C LEU A 97 11.32 5.45 -2.03
N ALA A 98 12.13 6.40 -2.47
CA ALA A 98 13.35 6.79 -1.78
C ALA A 98 13.06 7.31 -0.37
N GLY A 99 12.05 8.19 -0.22
CA GLY A 99 11.63 8.70 1.08
C GLY A 99 11.10 7.60 2.02
N CYS A 100 10.43 6.58 1.50
CA CYS A 100 9.98 5.42 2.27
C CYS A 100 11.13 4.46 2.65
N ALA A 101 12.18 4.39 1.84
CA ALA A 101 13.36 3.55 2.06
C ALA A 101 14.38 4.19 3.03
N ASP A 102 14.31 5.51 3.23
CA ASP A 102 15.19 6.32 4.08
C ASP A 102 14.73 6.28 5.54
N ARG A 103 15.02 5.17 6.23
CA ARG A 103 14.76 4.99 7.67
C ARG A 103 16.02 4.56 8.39
N GLU A 104 16.26 5.14 9.58
CA GLU A 104 17.47 4.93 10.38
C GLU A 104 17.70 3.44 10.74
N GLU A 105 16.63 2.67 10.93
CA GLU A 105 16.68 1.24 11.28
C GLU A 105 16.80 0.31 10.06
N GLY A 106 16.92 0.86 8.85
CA GLY A 106 16.83 0.12 7.60
C GLY A 106 15.39 -0.18 7.18
N THR A 107 15.21 -0.64 5.94
CA THR A 107 13.88 -0.95 5.40
C THR A 107 13.88 -2.22 4.57
N TRP A 108 12.72 -2.87 4.51
CA TRP A 108 12.41 -3.96 3.57
C TRP A 108 12.41 -3.48 2.10
N LEU A 109 12.46 -2.17 1.86
CA LEU A 109 12.40 -1.54 0.54
C LEU A 109 13.79 -1.51 -0.14
N GLY A 110 14.42 -2.67 -0.22
CA GLY A 110 15.72 -2.88 -0.87
C GLY A 110 15.68 -2.64 -2.38
N ARG A 111 16.81 -2.91 -3.07
CA ARG A 111 16.93 -2.67 -4.53
C ARG A 111 15.88 -3.45 -5.34
N GLY A 112 15.70 -4.73 -5.04
CA GLY A 112 14.73 -5.60 -5.73
C GLY A 112 13.30 -5.10 -5.58
N MET A 113 12.89 -4.78 -4.36
CA MET A 113 11.54 -4.30 -4.06
C MET A 113 11.25 -2.94 -4.70
N ARG A 114 12.20 -2.00 -4.68
CA ARG A 114 12.07 -0.72 -5.40
C ARG A 114 11.91 -0.92 -6.90
N GLY A 115 12.70 -1.83 -7.49
CA GLY A 115 12.58 -2.18 -8.90
C GLY A 115 11.20 -2.75 -9.25
N ALA A 116 10.65 -3.58 -8.37
CA ALA A 116 9.32 -4.17 -8.51
C ALA A 116 8.19 -3.12 -8.49
N TYR A 117 8.17 -2.22 -7.50
CA TYR A 117 7.15 -1.16 -7.46
C TYR A 117 7.31 -0.14 -8.59
N LEU A 118 8.54 0.16 -9.03
CA LEU A 118 8.75 0.97 -10.23
C LEU A 118 8.19 0.29 -11.48
N ALA A 119 8.32 -1.03 -11.59
CA ALA A 119 7.72 -1.79 -12.68
C ALA A 119 6.18 -1.77 -12.61
N LEU A 120 5.60 -1.94 -11.42
CA LEU A 120 4.15 -1.81 -11.21
C LEU A 120 3.65 -0.40 -11.54
N HIS A 121 4.40 0.65 -11.17
CA HIS A 121 4.05 2.03 -11.48
C HIS A 121 4.05 2.27 -12.99
N ARG A 122 5.11 1.84 -13.71
CA ARG A 122 5.16 1.91 -15.18
C ARG A 122 4.04 1.13 -15.85
N ALA A 123 3.61 0.03 -15.24
CA ALA A 123 2.48 -0.77 -15.71
C ALA A 123 1.10 -0.18 -15.34
N GLY A 124 1.04 0.95 -14.60
CA GLY A 124 -0.19 1.63 -14.23
C GLY A 124 -0.93 1.01 -13.03
N TYR A 125 -0.23 0.23 -12.19
CA TYR A 125 -0.81 -0.42 -11.01
C TYR A 125 -0.36 0.21 -9.70
N ALA A 126 0.82 0.81 -9.62
CA ALA A 126 1.28 1.46 -8.41
C ALA A 126 1.20 2.99 -8.53
N HIS A 127 0.74 3.64 -7.47
CA HIS A 127 0.47 5.07 -7.44
C HIS A 127 1.05 5.74 -6.21
N SER A 128 1.57 6.96 -6.38
CA SER A 128 2.13 7.80 -5.32
C SER A 128 1.27 9.04 -5.05
N PHE A 129 1.24 9.44 -3.79
CA PHE A 129 0.67 10.69 -3.32
C PHE A 129 1.76 11.48 -2.62
N GLU A 130 2.08 12.65 -3.16
CA GLU A 130 3.29 13.39 -2.83
C GLU A 130 2.90 14.71 -2.17
N THR A 131 3.31 14.92 -0.92
CA THR A 131 3.06 16.17 -0.20
C THR A 131 4.26 17.10 -0.36
N TRP A 132 4.05 18.21 -1.05
CA TRP A 132 5.03 19.25 -1.31
C TRP A 132 4.78 20.49 -0.45
N ARG A 133 5.85 21.21 -0.12
CA ARG A 133 5.79 22.54 0.48
C ARG A 133 6.99 23.35 -0.01
N ASP A 134 6.73 24.55 -0.53
CA ASP A 134 7.78 25.45 -1.04
C ASP A 134 8.71 24.80 -2.09
N GLY A 135 8.18 23.88 -2.90
CA GLY A 135 8.94 23.13 -3.91
C GLY A 135 9.63 21.85 -3.40
N ASP A 136 9.64 21.60 -2.09
CA ASP A 136 10.26 20.43 -1.48
C ASP A 136 9.26 19.30 -1.21
N LEU A 137 9.69 18.06 -1.49
CA LEU A 137 8.93 16.85 -1.15
C LEU A 137 9.10 16.53 0.35
N VAL A 138 8.09 16.88 1.15
CA VAL A 138 8.14 16.81 2.61
C VAL A 138 7.37 15.63 3.20
N GLY A 139 6.75 14.80 2.37
CA GLY A 139 6.12 13.55 2.76
C GLY A 139 5.38 12.91 1.61
N GLY A 140 4.84 11.73 1.83
CA GLY A 140 4.06 11.03 0.83
C GLY A 140 3.79 9.59 1.20
N LEU A 141 3.06 8.92 0.32
CA LEU A 141 2.78 7.49 0.40
C LEU A 141 2.69 6.91 -1.00
N TYR A 142 2.79 5.59 -1.09
CA TYR A 142 2.49 4.87 -2.32
C TYR A 142 1.70 3.59 -2.02
N GLY A 143 1.02 3.09 -3.03
CA GLY A 143 0.26 1.84 -2.95
C GLY A 143 0.00 1.23 -4.31
N VAL A 144 -0.61 0.06 -4.32
CA VAL A 144 -1.02 -0.66 -5.52
C VAL A 144 -2.53 -0.62 -5.66
N ALA A 145 -3.04 -0.28 -6.83
CA ALA A 145 -4.45 -0.38 -7.17
C ALA A 145 -4.68 -1.65 -8.01
N VAL A 146 -5.66 -2.46 -7.62
CA VAL A 146 -6.13 -3.61 -8.40
C VAL A 146 -7.65 -3.60 -8.42
N GLY A 147 -8.24 -3.32 -9.59
CA GLY A 147 -9.68 -3.12 -9.72
C GLY A 147 -10.16 -2.00 -8.80
N ARG A 148 -11.06 -2.33 -7.86
CA ARG A 148 -11.58 -1.41 -6.83
C ARG A 148 -10.98 -1.66 -5.45
N MET A 149 -9.73 -2.09 -5.38
CA MET A 149 -8.98 -2.27 -4.15
C MET A 149 -7.69 -1.44 -4.18
N PHE A 150 -7.36 -0.78 -3.07
CA PHE A 150 -6.08 -0.11 -2.90
C PHE A 150 -5.27 -0.79 -1.78
N PHE A 151 -4.01 -1.13 -2.05
CA PHE A 151 -3.09 -1.73 -1.10
C PHE A 151 -2.05 -0.67 -0.73
N GLY A 152 -2.16 -0.11 0.48
CA GLY A 152 -1.21 0.91 0.93
C GLY A 152 0.11 0.25 1.31
N GLU A 153 1.22 0.63 0.69
CA GLU A 153 2.50 -0.08 0.89
C GLU A 153 3.36 0.58 1.97
N SER A 154 3.60 1.89 1.82
CA SER A 154 4.36 2.64 2.82
C SER A 154 4.10 4.12 2.70
N MET A 155 4.49 4.85 3.74
CA MET A 155 4.46 6.29 3.79
C MET A 155 5.70 6.82 4.51
N PHE A 156 6.03 8.09 4.27
CA PHE A 156 7.10 8.81 4.94
C PHE A 156 6.69 10.26 5.21
N SER A 157 7.30 10.89 6.20
CA SER A 157 7.00 12.26 6.60
C SER A 157 8.28 12.95 7.07
N ARG A 158 8.62 14.08 6.46
CA ARG A 158 9.71 14.99 6.84
C ARG A 158 9.20 16.30 7.45
N ALA A 159 7.91 16.57 7.32
CA ALA A 159 7.21 17.66 8.02
C ALA A 159 6.00 17.13 8.80
N THR A 160 5.61 17.82 9.87
CA THR A 160 4.45 17.45 10.69
C THR A 160 3.17 17.39 9.85
N ASP A 161 2.51 16.23 9.89
CA ASP A 161 1.28 15.86 9.17
C ASP A 161 1.43 15.62 7.66
N ALA A 162 2.62 15.71 7.07
CA ALA A 162 2.76 15.61 5.62
C ALA A 162 2.25 14.26 5.05
N SER A 163 2.57 13.13 5.68
CA SER A 163 2.04 11.82 5.26
C SER A 163 0.53 11.67 5.51
N LYS A 164 -0.01 12.27 6.58
CA LYS A 164 -1.45 12.24 6.88
C LYS A 164 -2.24 13.06 5.86
N VAL A 165 -1.69 14.17 5.40
CA VAL A 165 -2.29 14.99 4.34
C VAL A 165 -2.32 14.23 3.01
N ALA A 166 -1.25 13.49 2.67
CA ALA A 166 -1.27 12.59 1.53
C ALA A 166 -2.35 11.50 1.67
N LEU A 167 -2.53 10.91 2.86
CA LEU A 167 -3.59 9.93 3.12
C LEU A 167 -5.00 10.51 2.98
N VAL A 168 -5.22 11.74 3.44
CA VAL A 168 -6.51 12.43 3.27
C VAL A 168 -6.85 12.58 1.79
N VAL A 169 -5.89 13.03 0.97
CA VAL A 169 -6.08 13.20 -0.47
C VAL A 169 -6.22 11.85 -1.17
N LEU A 170 -5.46 10.82 -0.78
CA LEU A 170 -5.65 9.45 -1.24
C LEU A 170 -7.10 9.01 -1.02
N VAL A 171 -7.63 9.11 0.19
CA VAL A 171 -9.00 8.68 0.49
C VAL A 171 -10.03 9.45 -0.34
N GLN A 172 -9.84 10.75 -0.58
CA GLN A 172 -10.70 11.54 -1.47
C GLN A 172 -10.69 10.99 -2.90
N GLU A 173 -9.51 10.71 -3.46
CA GLU A 173 -9.35 10.11 -4.79
C GLU A 173 -9.95 8.71 -4.88
N LEU A 174 -9.74 7.87 -3.86
CA LEU A 174 -10.32 6.53 -3.81
C LEU A 174 -11.85 6.59 -3.82
N LYS A 175 -12.46 7.50 -3.03
CA LYS A 175 -13.90 7.72 -3.06
C LYS A 175 -14.40 8.15 -4.44
N ALA A 176 -13.72 9.09 -5.09
CA ALA A 176 -14.06 9.53 -6.45
C ALA A 176 -13.95 8.38 -7.47
N ARG A 177 -13.04 7.43 -7.24
CA ARG A 177 -12.84 6.23 -8.08
C ARG A 177 -13.71 5.04 -7.67
N SER A 178 -14.62 5.21 -6.71
CA SER A 178 -15.44 4.13 -6.15
C SER A 178 -14.62 2.95 -5.57
N ILE A 179 -13.45 3.26 -5.01
CA ILE A 179 -12.59 2.32 -4.28
C ILE A 179 -12.91 2.47 -2.79
N PRO A 180 -13.60 1.49 -2.16
CA PRO A 180 -14.13 1.67 -0.80
C PRO A 180 -13.14 1.30 0.31
N LEU A 181 -12.06 0.57 -0.01
CA LEU A 181 -11.23 -0.10 0.98
C LEU A 181 -9.74 0.06 0.67
N ILE A 182 -8.97 0.37 1.72
CA ILE A 182 -7.52 0.31 1.73
C ILE A 182 -7.09 -0.89 2.58
N ASP A 183 -6.25 -1.77 2.02
CA ASP A 183 -5.48 -2.75 2.78
C ASP A 183 -4.28 -2.06 3.41
N CYS A 184 -4.14 -2.20 4.73
CA CYS A 184 -3.04 -1.67 5.52
C CYS A 184 -2.12 -2.76 6.06
N GLN A 185 -2.34 -4.00 5.63
CA GLN A 185 -1.60 -5.21 5.99
C GLN A 185 -1.53 -5.45 7.50
N MET A 186 -0.54 -4.86 8.15
CA MET A 186 -0.22 -5.04 9.55
C MET A 186 -0.71 -3.87 10.40
N HIS A 187 -0.99 -4.12 11.68
CA HIS A 187 -1.40 -3.07 12.60
C HIS A 187 -0.33 -1.97 12.71
N THR A 188 -0.77 -0.70 12.64
CA THR A 188 0.04 0.44 13.09
C THR A 188 -0.80 1.39 13.96
N PRO A 189 -0.24 1.92 15.06
CA PRO A 189 -0.94 2.90 15.90
C PRO A 189 -1.37 4.16 15.13
N LEU A 190 -0.56 4.59 14.16
CA LEU A 190 -0.88 5.75 13.31
C LEU A 190 -2.17 5.51 12.52
N LEU A 191 -2.27 4.42 11.77
CA LEU A 191 -3.46 4.14 10.96
C LEU A 191 -4.68 3.87 11.85
N ALA A 192 -4.49 3.25 13.02
CA ALA A 192 -5.58 3.03 13.98
C ALA A 192 -6.16 4.37 14.46
N SER A 193 -5.30 5.34 14.76
CA SER A 193 -5.73 6.70 15.14
C SER A 193 -6.49 7.43 14.02
N LEU A 194 -6.26 7.05 12.76
CA LEU A 194 -6.90 7.62 11.56
C LEU A 194 -8.14 6.85 11.11
N GLY A 195 -8.60 5.86 11.88
CA GLY A 195 -9.83 5.09 11.60
C GLY A 195 -9.59 3.68 11.07
N GLY A 196 -8.33 3.27 10.87
CA GLY A 196 -8.00 1.90 10.49
C GLY A 196 -8.33 0.92 11.62
N ARG A 197 -8.68 -0.32 11.25
CA ARG A 197 -9.03 -1.39 12.19
C ARG A 197 -8.59 -2.73 11.69
N GLU A 198 -8.37 -3.66 12.62
CA GLU A 198 -8.11 -5.05 12.30
C GLU A 198 -9.43 -5.81 12.07
N ILE A 199 -9.44 -6.64 11.03
CA ILE A 199 -10.53 -7.59 10.74
C ILE A 199 -9.93 -8.99 10.55
N PRO A 200 -10.69 -10.07 10.82
CA PRO A 200 -10.22 -11.42 10.53
C PRO A 200 -9.86 -11.57 9.06
N ARG A 201 -8.79 -12.31 8.74
CA ARG A 201 -8.35 -12.56 7.35
C ARG A 201 -9.49 -13.04 6.47
N ARG A 202 -10.35 -13.94 6.96
CA ARG A 202 -11.52 -14.41 6.19
C ARG A 202 -12.48 -13.28 5.81
N ALA A 203 -12.64 -12.27 6.67
CA ALA A 203 -13.51 -11.14 6.41
C ALA A 203 -12.86 -10.21 5.36
N PHE A 204 -11.55 -10.00 5.47
CA PHE A 204 -10.77 -9.30 4.45
C PHE A 204 -10.90 -9.95 3.08
N LEU A 205 -10.65 -11.26 2.96
CA LEU A 205 -10.73 -11.98 1.68
C LEU A 205 -12.13 -11.93 1.05
N ARG A 206 -13.19 -11.99 1.87
CA ARG A 206 -14.57 -11.83 1.38
C ARG A 206 -14.82 -10.43 0.82
N ALA A 207 -14.28 -9.39 1.45
CA ALA A 207 -14.38 -8.03 0.93
C ALA A 207 -13.51 -7.84 -0.33
N LEU A 208 -12.33 -8.45 -0.36
CA LEU A 208 -11.35 -8.36 -1.44
C LEU A 208 -11.84 -9.00 -2.75
N ALA A 209 -12.39 -10.21 -2.68
CA ALA A 209 -12.74 -11.04 -3.83
C ALA A 209 -13.56 -10.32 -4.93
N PRO A 210 -14.63 -9.57 -4.62
CA PRO A 210 -15.34 -8.81 -5.64
C PRO A 210 -14.58 -7.58 -6.12
N LEU A 211 -13.81 -6.90 -5.24
CA LEU A 211 -13.17 -5.63 -5.55
C LEU A 211 -12.04 -5.77 -6.57
N VAL A 212 -11.24 -6.83 -6.50
CA VAL A 212 -10.08 -6.99 -7.37
C VAL A 212 -10.42 -7.34 -8.82
N ASN A 213 -11.67 -7.69 -9.10
CA ASN A 213 -12.12 -8.13 -10.43
C ASN A 213 -12.78 -7.03 -11.26
N TYR A 214 -12.89 -5.81 -10.73
CA TYR A 214 -13.33 -4.67 -11.52
C TYR A 214 -12.27 -4.29 -12.57
N PRO A 215 -12.70 -3.78 -13.74
CA PRO A 215 -11.77 -3.19 -14.70
C PRO A 215 -10.95 -2.09 -14.04
N GLN A 216 -9.65 -2.07 -14.35
CA GLN A 216 -8.74 -1.04 -13.89
C GLN A 216 -8.55 -0.01 -15.00
N ALA A 217 -8.69 1.27 -14.64
CA ALA A 217 -8.24 2.34 -15.52
C ALA A 217 -6.74 2.21 -15.72
N SER A 218 -6.31 2.11 -16.98
CA SER A 218 -4.90 2.00 -17.33
C SER A 218 -4.18 3.34 -17.15
N GLY A 219 -2.96 3.29 -16.62
CA GLY A 219 -2.01 4.39 -16.68
C GLY A 219 -1.85 5.18 -15.38
N ILE A 220 -1.13 6.29 -15.52
CA ILE A 220 -0.78 7.23 -14.44
C ILE A 220 -2.06 7.91 -13.94
N TRP A 221 -2.21 8.01 -12.62
CA TRP A 221 -3.31 8.74 -12.01
C TRP A 221 -3.02 10.24 -12.03
N THR A 222 -3.95 10.99 -12.60
CA THR A 222 -4.07 12.43 -12.33
C THR A 222 -5.17 12.65 -11.30
N ARG A 223 -5.14 13.80 -10.59
CA ARG A 223 -6.26 14.19 -9.70
C ARG A 223 -7.58 14.10 -10.45
N VAL A 224 -8.59 13.52 -9.82
CA VAL A 224 -9.95 13.63 -10.32
C VAL A 224 -10.38 15.07 -10.13
N THR A 225 -10.60 15.77 -11.24
CA THR A 225 -11.15 17.13 -11.21
C THR A 225 -12.65 16.97 -11.01
N THR A 226 -13.13 17.27 -9.80
CA THR A 226 -14.57 17.40 -9.47
C THR A 226 -15.04 18.81 -9.73
#